data_AF-A0A5B7TTZ1-F1
#
_entry.id   AF-A0A5B7TTZ1-F1
#
_cell.length_a   1.000
_cell.length_b   1.000
_cell.length_c   1.000
_cell.angle_alpha   90.00
_cell.angle_beta   90.00
_cell.angle_gamma   90.00
#
_symmetry.space_group_name_H-M   'P 1'
#
loop_
_entity.id
_entity.type
_entity.pdbx_description
1 polymer ?
#
loop_
_entity_poly.entity_id
_entity_poly.type
_entity_poly.pdbx_seq_one_letter_code
_entity_poly.pdbx_strand_id
1 'polypeptide(L)'
;MITKKNWKQIFLAIALFGVSQTFAQKAPTFSEGEDPKPSHKKWKLVKNMSDEFNGKKIDSKKWATSGGWIGRAPGLFVADSVSVNNGNLEITSDLLPQAITKNGDEFTHSGGYVASNFSKKFGYYECSLKANKTFMSSTFWLINESKNLENCDKRTTELDIQECVGYINNDKEFSQKFDQSMSSNTHSRNIPE
;
A
#
# COMPACT_ATOMS: atom_id res chain seq x y z
N MET A 1 -61.50 13.22 -36.87
CA MET A 1 -60.69 12.41 -37.81
C MET A 1 -59.43 11.95 -37.09
N ILE A 2 -59.33 10.64 -36.85
CA ILE A 2 -58.22 9.99 -36.15
C ILE A 2 -57.10 9.76 -37.18
N THR A 3 -55.89 10.26 -36.92
CA THR A 3 -54.70 9.82 -37.67
C THR A 3 -53.47 9.67 -36.76
N LYS A 4 -53.28 8.43 -36.33
CA LYS A 4 -52.01 7.68 -36.19
C LYS A 4 -50.82 8.35 -35.50
N LYS A 5 -50.76 8.07 -34.21
CA LYS A 5 -49.57 7.72 -33.40
C LYS A 5 -48.44 7.07 -34.21
N ASN A 6 -47.29 7.73 -34.31
CA ASN A 6 -46.01 7.12 -34.73
C ASN A 6 -45.06 7.02 -33.52
N TRP A 7 -45.29 6.00 -32.68
CA TRP A 7 -44.35 5.51 -31.68
C TRP A 7 -43.22 4.71 -32.35
N LYS A 8 -42.36 5.37 -33.13
CA LYS A 8 -41.18 4.72 -33.74
C LYS A 8 -39.89 5.53 -33.61
N GLN A 9 -39.67 6.17 -32.45
CA GLN A 9 -38.33 6.58 -32.04
C GLN A 9 -38.16 6.27 -30.55
N ILE A 10 -38.07 4.98 -30.26
CA ILE A 10 -37.75 4.44 -28.95
C ILE A 10 -36.50 3.56 -29.14
N PHE A 11 -35.50 3.85 -28.30
CA PHE A 11 -34.26 3.10 -28.04
C PHE A 11 -33.25 2.97 -29.18
N LEU A 12 -32.24 3.86 -29.18
CA LEU A 12 -30.84 3.44 -29.29
C LEU A 12 -29.89 4.56 -28.81
N ALA A 13 -29.78 4.74 -27.50
CA ALA A 13 -28.55 5.27 -26.92
C ALA A 13 -27.93 4.11 -26.15
N ILE A 14 -27.10 3.36 -26.86
CA ILE A 14 -26.25 2.30 -26.31
C ILE A 14 -25.48 2.95 -25.16
N ALA A 15 -25.83 2.59 -23.92
CA ALA A 15 -24.97 2.80 -22.79
C ALA A 15 -23.68 2.02 -23.09
N LEU A 16 -22.67 2.74 -23.59
CA LEU A 16 -21.27 2.32 -23.51
C LEU A 16 -20.93 2.30 -22.02
N PHE A 17 -21.40 1.26 -21.33
CA PHE A 17 -20.69 0.75 -20.18
C PHE A 17 -19.35 0.29 -20.74
N GLY A 18 -18.39 1.20 -20.73
CA GLY A 18 -16.99 0.86 -20.85
C GLY A 18 -16.71 -0.09 -19.71
N VAL A 19 -16.75 -1.39 -20.02
CA VAL A 19 -16.19 -2.40 -19.14
C VAL A 19 -14.71 -2.04 -19.11
N SER A 20 -14.28 -1.33 -18.06
CA SER A 20 -12.87 -1.21 -17.72
C SER A 20 -12.39 -2.63 -17.46
N GLN A 21 -11.92 -3.29 -18.53
CA GLN A 21 -11.23 -4.56 -18.45
C GLN A 21 -9.95 -4.27 -17.68
N THR A 22 -9.97 -4.49 -16.37
CA THR A 22 -8.80 -4.41 -15.51
C THR A 22 -7.90 -5.58 -15.88
N PHE A 23 -6.95 -5.36 -16.78
CA PHE A 23 -5.93 -6.35 -17.08
C PHE A 23 -5.00 -6.45 -15.87
N ALA A 24 -5.13 -7.53 -15.10
CA ALA A 24 -4.16 -7.84 -14.05
C ALA A 24 -2.76 -7.88 -14.66
N GLN A 25 -1.81 -7.21 -14.00
CA GLN A 25 -0.43 -7.11 -14.46
C GLN A 25 0.18 -8.51 -14.65
N LYS A 26 0.66 -8.81 -15.87
CA LYS A 26 1.15 -10.15 -16.23
C LYS A 26 2.62 -10.39 -15.85
N ALA A 27 3.40 -9.31 -15.72
CA ALA A 27 4.82 -9.32 -15.36
C ALA A 27 5.18 -7.97 -14.71
N PRO A 28 6.26 -7.90 -13.93
CA PRO A 28 6.64 -6.65 -13.30
C PRO A 28 6.96 -5.53 -14.29
N THR A 29 6.87 -4.28 -13.83
CA THR A 29 7.08 -3.11 -14.68
C THR A 29 8.56 -2.81 -14.80
N PHE A 30 9.08 -2.90 -16.03
CA PHE A 30 10.45 -2.53 -16.37
C PHE A 30 10.45 -1.60 -17.57
N SER A 31 11.41 -0.68 -17.61
CA SER A 31 11.74 0.04 -18.85
C SER A 31 12.25 -0.95 -19.90
N GLU A 32 12.23 -0.54 -21.17
CA GLU A 32 12.76 -1.36 -22.26
C GLU A 32 14.22 -1.74 -21.99
N GLY A 33 14.52 -3.04 -22.02
CA GLY A 33 15.86 -3.57 -21.77
C GLY A 33 16.22 -3.81 -20.30
N GLU A 34 15.40 -3.37 -19.34
CA GLU A 34 15.73 -3.39 -17.90
C GLU A 34 15.18 -4.60 -17.14
N ASP A 35 14.52 -5.56 -17.82
CA ASP A 35 14.03 -6.78 -17.17
C ASP A 35 15.22 -7.68 -16.77
N PRO A 36 15.51 -7.86 -15.47
CA PRO A 36 16.72 -8.54 -15.01
C PRO A 36 16.62 -10.07 -15.07
N LYS A 37 15.46 -10.63 -15.49
CA LYS A 37 15.30 -12.08 -15.50
C LYS A 37 16.29 -12.72 -16.49
N PRO A 38 16.91 -13.86 -16.14
CA PRO A 38 17.62 -14.66 -17.12
C PRO A 38 16.70 -15.07 -18.28
N SER A 39 17.24 -15.15 -19.50
CA SER A 39 16.47 -15.43 -20.73
C SER A 39 15.65 -16.72 -20.68
N HIS A 40 16.07 -17.71 -19.89
CA HIS A 40 15.39 -18.99 -19.69
C HIS A 40 14.42 -19.02 -18.50
N LYS A 41 14.15 -17.87 -17.87
CA LYS A 41 13.24 -17.72 -16.73
C LYS A 41 12.05 -16.84 -17.09
N LYS A 42 10.99 -16.96 -16.29
CA LYS A 42 9.77 -16.15 -16.41
C LYS A 42 9.32 -15.70 -15.03
N TRP A 43 8.70 -14.52 -14.99
CA TRP A 43 8.01 -14.02 -13.82
C TRP A 43 6.74 -14.85 -13.55
N LYS A 44 6.45 -15.09 -12.28
CA LYS A 44 5.23 -15.75 -11.82
C LYS A 44 4.64 -14.96 -10.66
N LEU A 45 3.43 -14.43 -10.87
CA LEU A 45 2.72 -13.65 -9.87
C LEU A 45 2.44 -14.47 -8.60
N VAL A 46 2.73 -13.88 -7.44
CA VAL A 46 2.45 -14.47 -6.12
C VAL A 46 1.08 -13.98 -5.64
N LYS A 47 0.02 -14.64 -6.12
CA LYS A 47 -1.38 -14.17 -5.99
C LYS A 47 -1.87 -13.82 -4.57
N ASN A 48 -1.33 -14.46 -3.54
CA ASN A 48 -1.72 -14.22 -2.14
C ASN A 48 -1.01 -13.00 -1.51
N MET A 49 -0.05 -12.40 -2.23
CA MET A 49 0.64 -11.16 -1.85
C MET A 49 0.53 -10.10 -2.97
N SER A 50 -0.41 -10.29 -3.90
CA SER A 50 -0.68 -9.35 -5.00
C SER A 50 -2.16 -8.96 -4.99
N ASP A 51 -2.43 -7.68 -5.14
CA ASP A 51 -3.78 -7.14 -5.13
C ASP A 51 -3.88 -5.90 -6.01
N GLU A 52 -4.93 -5.87 -6.84
CA GLU A 52 -5.27 -4.71 -7.68
C GLU A 52 -6.28 -3.80 -6.98
N PHE A 53 -6.73 -4.17 -5.77
CA PHE A 53 -7.68 -3.41 -4.95
C PHE A 53 -8.97 -3.01 -5.70
N ASN A 54 -9.43 -3.84 -6.63
CA ASN A 54 -10.67 -3.64 -7.38
C ASN A 54 -11.94 -4.07 -6.60
N GLY A 55 -11.77 -4.60 -5.39
CA GLY A 55 -12.88 -4.96 -4.50
C GLY A 55 -13.58 -3.73 -3.91
N LYS A 56 -14.68 -3.96 -3.18
CA LYS A 56 -15.36 -2.88 -2.42
C LYS A 56 -14.72 -2.60 -1.05
N LYS A 57 -13.87 -3.51 -0.59
CA LYS A 57 -13.19 -3.50 0.71
C LYS A 57 -11.87 -4.23 0.56
N ILE A 58 -10.95 -4.03 1.49
CA ILE A 58 -9.70 -4.77 1.56
C ILE A 58 -9.97 -6.28 1.73
N ASP A 59 -9.23 -7.13 1.02
CA ASP A 59 -9.31 -8.57 1.16
C ASP A 59 -8.63 -9.02 2.46
N SER A 60 -9.42 -9.18 3.53
CA SER A 60 -8.91 -9.55 4.85
C SER A 60 -8.26 -10.94 4.90
N LYS A 61 -8.43 -11.77 3.87
CA LYS A 61 -7.71 -13.04 3.77
C LYS A 61 -6.25 -12.82 3.37
N LYS A 62 -5.96 -11.77 2.60
CA LYS A 62 -4.60 -11.42 2.18
C LYS A 62 -3.96 -10.37 3.07
N TRP A 63 -4.73 -9.45 3.62
CA TRP A 63 -4.21 -8.26 4.29
C TRP A 63 -4.82 -8.06 5.68
N ALA A 64 -3.98 -7.79 6.68
CA ALA A 64 -4.36 -7.33 8.01
C ALA A 64 -4.23 -5.80 8.09
N THR A 65 -5.22 -5.13 8.68
CA THR A 65 -5.20 -3.67 8.89
C THR A 65 -4.84 -3.26 10.33
N SER A 66 -4.36 -4.23 11.10
CA SER A 66 -3.93 -4.07 12.49
C SER A 66 -2.88 -5.13 12.80
N GLY A 67 -1.91 -4.79 13.65
CA GLY A 67 -0.85 -5.71 14.06
C GLY A 67 -0.30 -5.37 15.44
N GLY A 68 0.85 -5.97 15.78
CA GLY A 68 1.52 -5.69 17.05
C GLY A 68 2.10 -4.27 17.15
N TRP A 69 2.38 -3.63 16.01
CA TRP A 69 2.80 -2.24 15.95
C TRP A 69 1.58 -1.32 15.83
N ILE A 70 1.28 -0.56 16.88
CA ILE A 70 0.09 0.30 16.96
C ILE A 70 0.26 1.67 16.28
N GLY A 71 1.47 1.99 15.80
CA GLY A 71 1.86 3.32 15.36
C GLY A 71 3.07 3.84 16.12
N ARG A 72 3.57 5.00 15.70
CA ARG A 72 4.64 5.75 16.39
C ARG A 72 4.05 7.11 16.74
N ALA A 73 4.06 7.46 18.02
CA ALA A 73 3.55 8.74 18.47
C ALA A 73 4.18 9.91 17.68
N PRO A 74 3.38 10.90 17.25
CA PRO A 74 1.97 11.10 17.62
C PRO A 74 0.94 10.39 16.69
N GLY A 75 1.36 9.53 15.76
CA GLY A 75 0.50 8.83 14.81
C GLY A 75 0.05 7.44 15.27
N LEU A 76 -1.25 7.25 15.43
CA LEU A 76 -1.88 5.97 15.79
C LEU A 76 -2.46 5.31 14.55
N PHE A 77 -2.18 4.01 14.36
CA PHE A 77 -2.85 3.26 13.31
C PHE A 77 -4.27 2.88 13.73
N VAL A 78 -5.24 3.29 12.91
CA VAL A 78 -6.66 2.97 13.09
C VAL A 78 -7.18 2.30 11.83
N ALA A 79 -7.96 1.23 11.99
CA ALA A 79 -8.45 0.47 10.84
C ALA A 79 -9.33 1.31 9.90
N ASP A 80 -10.05 2.30 10.45
CA ASP A 80 -10.92 3.22 9.69
C ASP A 80 -10.14 4.15 8.75
N SER A 81 -8.83 4.30 8.95
CA SER A 81 -7.95 5.02 8.01
C SER A 81 -7.62 4.20 6.76
N VAL A 82 -8.04 2.93 6.67
CA VAL A 82 -7.77 2.05 5.54
C VAL A 82 -9.06 1.77 4.78
N SER A 83 -9.08 2.10 3.50
CA SER A 83 -10.21 1.81 2.62
C SER A 83 -9.78 1.35 1.23
N VAL A 84 -10.73 0.88 0.44
CA VAL A 84 -10.51 0.55 -0.97
C VAL A 84 -11.49 1.34 -1.80
N ASN A 85 -10.99 2.11 -2.75
CA ASN A 85 -11.78 3.00 -3.57
C ASN A 85 -11.17 3.15 -4.97
N ASN A 86 -12.03 3.08 -5.99
CA ASN A 86 -11.65 3.24 -7.40
C ASN A 86 -10.43 2.41 -7.84
N GLY A 87 -10.30 1.17 -7.38
CA GLY A 87 -9.16 0.30 -7.74
C GLY A 87 -7.86 0.59 -6.97
N ASN A 88 -7.93 1.32 -5.85
CA ASN A 88 -6.77 1.67 -5.03
C ASN A 88 -7.01 1.30 -3.57
N LEU A 89 -5.94 0.86 -2.91
CA LEU A 89 -5.83 0.94 -1.46
C LEU A 89 -5.62 2.40 -1.07
N GLU A 90 -6.49 2.94 -0.22
CA GLU A 90 -6.36 4.29 0.31
C GLU A 90 -6.05 4.21 1.81
N ILE A 91 -4.92 4.81 2.21
CA ILE A 91 -4.52 4.98 3.61
C ILE A 91 -4.54 6.47 3.92
N THR A 92 -5.46 6.90 4.78
CA THR A 92 -5.69 8.31 5.09
C THR A 92 -5.11 8.70 6.43
N SER A 93 -4.43 9.84 6.43
CA SER A 93 -3.93 10.50 7.62
C SER A 93 -4.86 11.64 8.02
N ASP A 94 -5.20 11.73 9.31
CA ASP A 94 -6.08 12.78 9.85
C ASP A 94 -5.70 13.15 11.29
N LEU A 95 -6.31 14.21 11.83
CA LEU A 95 -6.31 14.49 13.26
C LEU A 95 -7.29 13.55 13.96
N LEU A 96 -6.89 13.06 15.13
CA LEU A 96 -7.83 12.39 16.02
C LEU A 96 -8.79 13.43 16.62
N PRO A 97 -10.09 13.12 16.79
CA PRO A 97 -11.04 14.05 17.42
C PRO A 97 -10.62 14.47 18.84
N GLN A 98 -9.91 13.58 19.54
CA GLN A 98 -9.25 13.83 20.82
C GLN A 98 -7.95 13.03 20.89
N ALA A 99 -6.98 13.54 21.66
CA ALA A 99 -5.75 12.81 21.92
C ALA A 99 -6.04 11.49 22.64
N ILE A 100 -5.34 10.43 22.25
CA ILE A 100 -5.49 9.09 22.82
C ILE A 100 -4.16 8.71 23.46
N THR A 101 -4.16 8.28 24.72
CA THR A 101 -2.96 7.71 25.37
C THR A 101 -2.99 6.19 25.27
N LYS A 102 -1.93 5.59 24.70
CA LYS A 102 -1.73 4.13 24.67
C LYS A 102 -0.27 3.80 24.93
N ASN A 103 -0.01 2.77 25.72
CA ASN A 103 1.34 2.33 26.07
C ASN A 103 2.25 3.43 26.64
N GLY A 104 1.68 4.45 27.29
CA GLY A 104 2.42 5.60 27.85
C GLY A 104 2.67 6.74 26.87
N ASP A 105 2.34 6.57 25.58
CA ASP A 105 2.49 7.61 24.56
C ASP A 105 1.15 8.30 24.25
N GLU A 106 1.22 9.60 23.93
CA GLU A 106 0.08 10.38 23.44
C GLU A 106 0.04 10.39 21.92
N PHE A 107 -1.14 10.12 21.36
CA PHE A 107 -1.41 10.10 19.94
C PHE A 107 -2.43 11.19 19.59
N THR A 108 -2.12 12.00 18.59
CA THR A 108 -2.97 13.12 18.14
C THR A 108 -3.38 12.99 16.67
N HIS A 109 -2.76 12.08 15.92
CA HIS A 109 -3.03 11.85 14.51
C HIS A 109 -3.41 10.39 14.27
N SER A 110 -4.28 10.15 13.30
CA SER A 110 -4.57 8.83 12.77
C SER A 110 -3.76 8.56 11.51
N GLY A 111 -3.39 7.31 11.31
CA GLY A 111 -2.89 6.77 10.06
C GLY A 111 -3.38 5.34 9.88
N GLY A 112 -2.93 4.66 8.83
CA GLY A 112 -3.28 3.25 8.62
C GLY A 112 -2.05 2.36 8.54
N TYR A 113 -2.28 1.09 8.82
CA TYR A 113 -1.32 0.01 8.69
C TYR A 113 -1.95 -1.08 7.84
N VAL A 114 -1.19 -1.64 6.90
CA VAL A 114 -1.60 -2.78 6.10
C VAL A 114 -0.43 -3.73 5.98
N ALA A 115 -0.64 -5.00 6.35
CA ALA A 115 0.37 -6.04 6.23
C ALA A 115 -0.19 -7.27 5.55
N SER A 116 0.65 -7.97 4.78
CA SER A 116 0.27 -9.24 4.17
C SER A 116 0.18 -10.35 5.22
N ASN A 117 -0.89 -11.14 5.20
CA ASN A 117 -1.04 -12.35 6.00
C ASN A 117 -0.11 -13.49 5.54
N PHE A 118 0.54 -13.32 4.39
CA PHE A 118 1.47 -14.27 3.81
C PHE A 118 2.85 -13.64 3.72
N SER A 119 3.88 -14.49 3.80
CA SER A 119 5.27 -14.07 3.65
C SER A 119 5.95 -14.85 2.53
N LYS A 120 7.01 -14.27 1.98
CA LYS A 120 7.83 -14.91 0.96
C LYS A 120 9.29 -14.49 1.10
N LYS A 121 10.19 -15.48 1.04
CA LYS A 121 11.63 -15.24 0.96
C LYS A 121 12.02 -15.08 -0.50
N PHE A 122 12.64 -13.93 -0.81
CA PHE A 122 13.01 -13.49 -2.16
C PHE A 122 11.81 -13.30 -3.11
N GLY A 123 12.05 -12.55 -4.18
CA GLY A 123 11.04 -12.22 -5.18
C GLY A 123 11.30 -10.83 -5.75
N TYR A 124 10.40 -10.41 -6.64
CA TYR A 124 10.29 -9.03 -7.07
C TYR A 124 9.01 -8.47 -6.47
N TYR A 125 9.11 -7.29 -5.85
CA TYR A 125 8.03 -6.61 -5.17
C TYR A 125 7.92 -5.21 -5.75
N GLU A 126 6.71 -4.79 -6.09
CA GLU A 126 6.44 -3.48 -6.65
C GLU A 126 5.08 -2.98 -6.16
N CYS A 127 4.90 -1.67 -6.20
CA CYS A 127 3.60 -1.02 -6.03
C CYS A 127 3.54 0.19 -6.96
N SER A 128 2.32 0.56 -7.38
CA SER A 128 2.06 1.90 -7.91
C SER A 128 1.49 2.73 -6.76
N LEU A 129 2.27 3.71 -6.29
CA LEU A 129 1.95 4.48 -5.10
C LEU A 129 1.98 5.97 -5.42
N LYS A 130 0.96 6.69 -4.95
CA LYS A 130 0.94 8.16 -4.90
C LYS A 130 0.96 8.57 -3.43
N ALA A 131 2.03 9.22 -3.00
CA ALA A 131 2.19 9.66 -1.62
C ALA A 131 1.10 10.65 -1.21
N ASN A 132 0.71 10.61 0.06
CA ASN A 132 -0.13 11.66 0.65
C ASN A 132 0.65 13.00 0.67
N LYS A 133 -0.05 14.13 0.78
CA LYS A 133 0.57 15.48 0.85
C LYS A 133 0.64 16.02 2.28
N THR A 134 1.08 15.19 3.22
CA THR A 134 1.17 15.52 4.65
C THR A 134 2.57 15.23 5.19
N PHE A 135 2.82 15.57 6.46
CA PHE A 135 4.07 15.20 7.13
C PHE A 135 4.13 13.72 7.53
N MET A 136 3.03 12.98 7.44
CA MET A 136 2.98 11.54 7.69
C MET A 136 3.53 10.77 6.50
N SER A 137 4.17 9.63 6.78
CA SER A 137 4.86 8.86 5.75
C SER A 137 3.90 8.19 4.75
N SER A 138 4.41 7.94 3.54
CA SER A 138 3.85 6.98 2.58
C SER A 138 4.93 5.96 2.27
N THR A 139 4.71 4.70 2.66
CA THR A 139 5.77 3.68 2.63
C THR A 139 5.33 2.36 1.98
N PHE A 140 6.31 1.65 1.42
CA PHE A 140 6.19 0.27 0.95
C PHE A 140 7.48 -0.47 1.29
N TRP A 141 7.40 -1.49 2.13
CA TRP A 141 8.54 -2.12 2.77
C TRP A 141 8.23 -3.58 3.16
N LEU A 142 9.28 -4.33 3.49
CA LEU A 142 9.22 -5.73 3.90
C LEU A 142 9.97 -5.91 5.22
N ILE A 143 9.45 -6.76 6.10
CA ILE A 143 10.13 -7.12 7.36
C ILE A 143 9.85 -8.58 7.71
N ASN A 144 10.76 -9.23 8.44
CA ASN A 144 10.49 -10.54 9.00
C ASN A 144 9.67 -10.46 10.30
N GLU A 145 8.85 -11.48 10.56
CA GLU A 145 8.14 -11.69 11.82
C GLU A 145 9.05 -12.44 12.80
N SER A 146 9.81 -11.72 13.63
CA SER A 146 10.81 -12.33 14.53
C SER A 146 10.26 -12.85 15.86
N LYS A 147 9.02 -12.51 16.22
CA LYS A 147 8.45 -12.76 17.56
C LYS A 147 8.54 -14.22 18.01
N ASN A 148 8.41 -15.15 17.07
CA ASN A 148 8.41 -16.60 17.34
C ASN A 148 9.63 -17.30 16.74
N LEU A 149 10.68 -16.55 16.37
CA LEU A 149 11.93 -17.10 15.85
C LEU A 149 12.96 -17.23 16.98
N GLU A 150 13.81 -18.24 16.87
CA GLU A 150 14.85 -18.57 17.86
C GLU A 150 16.24 -18.35 17.27
N ASN A 151 17.26 -18.30 18.14
CA ASN A 151 18.67 -18.14 17.77
C ASN A 151 18.87 -16.93 16.83
N CYS A 152 19.84 -17.00 15.91
CA CYS A 152 20.16 -15.93 14.97
C CYS A 152 18.99 -15.48 14.08
N ASP A 153 17.94 -16.30 13.91
CA ASP A 153 16.76 -15.93 13.11
C ASP A 153 15.85 -14.93 13.83
N LYS A 154 16.02 -14.74 15.14
CA LYS A 154 15.34 -13.67 15.89
C LYS A 154 15.80 -12.26 15.46
N ARG A 155 16.93 -12.14 14.75
CA ARG A 155 17.36 -10.86 14.18
C ARG A 155 16.28 -10.29 13.26
N THR A 156 16.17 -8.97 13.24
CA THR A 156 15.28 -8.25 12.34
C THR A 156 15.99 -7.95 11.04
N THR A 157 15.36 -8.30 9.93
CA THR A 157 15.70 -7.86 8.57
C THR A 157 14.54 -7.05 8.02
N GLU A 158 14.81 -5.80 7.68
CA GLU A 158 13.87 -4.89 7.04
C GLU A 158 14.46 -4.42 5.71
N LEU A 159 13.59 -4.33 4.70
CA LEU A 159 13.91 -3.87 3.36
C LEU A 159 12.86 -2.83 2.96
N ASP A 160 13.27 -1.57 2.95
CA ASP A 160 12.42 -0.44 2.61
C ASP A 160 12.54 -0.18 1.11
N ILE A 161 11.44 -0.39 0.37
CA ILE A 161 11.41 -0.18 -1.08
C ILE A 161 11.18 1.30 -1.36
N GLN A 162 10.22 1.90 -0.66
CA GLN A 162 9.94 3.33 -0.73
C GLN A 162 9.54 3.86 0.65
N GLU A 163 10.19 4.95 1.05
CA GLU A 163 9.76 5.84 2.13
C GLU A 163 9.76 7.28 1.63
N CYS A 164 8.72 8.03 1.96
CA CYS A 164 8.67 9.48 1.71
C CYS A 164 7.65 10.14 2.63
N VAL A 165 7.67 11.46 2.67
CA VAL A 165 6.59 12.31 3.18
C VAL A 165 6.11 13.23 2.06
N GLY A 166 4.93 13.82 2.20
CA GLY A 166 4.45 14.81 1.22
C GLY A 166 4.65 16.27 1.63
N TYR A 167 5.13 16.49 2.86
CA TYR A 167 5.42 17.81 3.41
C TYR A 167 6.58 17.70 4.41
N ILE A 168 7.66 18.43 4.14
CA ILE A 168 8.82 18.51 5.02
C ILE A 168 8.57 19.58 6.08
N ASN A 169 8.58 19.18 7.35
CA ASN A 169 8.29 20.04 8.51
C ASN A 169 9.50 20.28 9.42
N ASN A 170 10.72 20.07 8.93
CA ASN A 170 11.95 20.29 9.67
C ASN A 170 13.04 20.92 8.76
N ASP A 171 14.10 21.43 9.38
CA ASP A 171 15.18 22.19 8.74
C ASP A 171 16.44 21.37 8.48
N LYS A 172 16.41 20.05 8.72
CA LYS A 172 17.61 19.21 8.58
C LYS A 172 17.94 19.01 7.10
N GLU A 173 19.17 19.30 6.72
CA GLU A 173 19.63 19.25 5.33
C GLU A 173 19.34 17.89 4.66
N PHE A 174 19.55 16.78 5.39
CA PHE A 174 19.33 15.43 4.87
C PHE A 174 17.87 15.12 4.51
N SER A 175 16.91 15.87 5.04
CA SER A 175 15.47 15.62 4.83
C SER A 175 14.87 16.50 3.72
N GLN A 176 15.59 17.51 3.23
CA GLN A 176 15.04 18.57 2.36
C GLN A 176 14.58 18.11 0.97
N LYS A 177 14.81 16.84 0.62
CA LYS A 177 14.37 16.24 -0.65
C LYS A 177 13.57 14.94 -0.45
N PHE A 178 13.20 14.62 0.78
CA PHE A 178 12.55 13.35 1.14
C PHE A 178 11.13 13.21 0.55
N ASP A 179 10.56 14.31 0.06
CA ASP A 179 9.26 14.37 -0.63
C ASP A 179 9.33 14.23 -2.15
N GLN A 180 10.54 14.16 -2.70
CA GLN A 180 10.81 14.06 -4.14
C GLN A 180 11.87 13.00 -4.48
N SER A 181 12.17 12.11 -3.54
CA SER A 181 13.10 11.00 -3.73
C SER A 181 12.43 9.64 -3.60
N MET A 182 13.02 8.65 -4.26
CA MET A 182 12.81 7.25 -3.91
C MET A 182 13.78 6.87 -2.79
N SER A 183 13.35 6.90 -1.53
CA SER A 183 14.20 6.58 -0.39
C SER A 183 14.05 5.11 -0.03
N SER A 184 15.03 4.31 -0.42
CA SER A 184 15.10 2.87 -0.16
C SER A 184 16.21 2.56 0.87
N ASN A 185 16.04 1.52 1.67
CA ASN A 185 17.03 1.13 2.67
C ASN A 185 17.01 -0.38 2.99
N THR A 186 18.03 -0.84 3.70
CA THR A 186 18.05 -2.18 4.31
C THR A 186 18.57 -2.09 5.73
N HIS A 187 17.85 -2.70 6.67
CA HIS A 187 18.26 -2.74 8.07
C HIS A 187 18.46 -4.17 8.55
N SER A 188 19.55 -4.39 9.30
CA SER A 188 19.76 -5.59 10.12
C SER A 188 19.95 -5.13 11.56
N ARG A 189 19.04 -5.52 12.45
CA ARG A 189 19.03 -5.10 13.86
C ARG A 189 18.53 -6.22 14.78
N ASN A 190 18.55 -6.00 16.09
CA ASN A 190 18.11 -6.98 17.10
C ASN A 190 18.81 -8.34 16.97
N ILE A 191 20.09 -8.34 16.61
CA ILE A 191 20.91 -9.55 16.50
C ILE A 191 21.09 -10.12 17.90
N PRO A 192 20.64 -11.35 18.20
CA PRO A 192 20.86 -11.97 19.50
C PRO A 192 22.36 -12.19 19.73
N GLU A 193 22.76 -12.01 20.99
CA GLU A 193 24.11 -12.34 21.48
C GLU A 193 24.36 -13.86 21.48
#